data_AF-A0A831UIG0-F1
#
_entry.id   AF-A0A831UIG0-F1
#
_cell.length_a   1.000
_cell.length_b   1.000
_cell.length_c   1.000
_cell.angle_alpha   90.00
_cell.angle_beta   90.00
_cell.angle_gamma   90.00
#
_symmetry.space_group_name_H-M   'P 1'
#
loop_
_entity.id
_entity.type
_entity.pdbx_description
1 polymer ?
#
loop_
_entity_poly.entity_id
_entity_poly.type
_entity_poly.pdbx_seq_one_letter_code
_entity_poly.pdbx_strand_id
1 'polypeptide(L)'
;MKKDLVILVADRDMEQTLLGLLSRPKALAIREISFDIFIHPEHDPGVFLQGADFLRSLADQYCFALAMLDREGCGQERRSPEELENDLQARLESAGWEGRCAVVVLNPELEAWVFSSSTHVAEVIASGDTELYERKVSATPKNSLGKPERPKELMESLLREKRIPRSSSLYR
;
A
#
# COMPACT_ATOMS: atom_id res chain seq x y z
N MET A 1 -21.81 6.65 -17.20
CA MET A 1 -21.62 5.25 -16.74
C MET A 1 -20.61 5.30 -15.61
N LYS A 2 -20.91 4.76 -14.42
CA LYS A 2 -19.96 4.79 -13.29
C LYS A 2 -18.80 3.83 -13.56
N LYS A 3 -17.58 4.20 -13.17
CA LYS A 3 -16.42 3.29 -13.14
C LYS A 3 -16.54 2.33 -11.95
N ASP A 4 -15.80 1.24 -11.95
CA ASP A 4 -15.92 0.22 -10.91
C ASP A 4 -15.33 0.69 -9.57
N LEU A 5 -14.11 1.23 -9.55
CA LEU A 5 -13.37 1.47 -8.31
C LEU A 5 -12.61 2.80 -8.34
N VAL A 6 -12.71 3.58 -7.27
CA VAL A 6 -11.76 4.68 -7.00
C VAL A 6 -10.88 4.32 -5.82
N ILE A 7 -9.58 4.59 -5.94
CA ILE A 7 -8.61 4.30 -4.89
C ILE A 7 -7.90 5.59 -4.48
N LEU A 8 -7.86 5.87 -3.18
CA LEU A 8 -7.07 6.94 -2.60
C LEU A 8 -5.88 6.33 -1.86
N VAL A 9 -4.67 6.76 -2.21
CA VAL A 9 -3.42 6.30 -1.60
C VAL A 9 -2.58 7.47 -1.07
N ALA A 10 -1.64 7.16 -0.20
CA ALA A 10 -0.76 8.17 0.40
C ALA A 10 0.38 8.59 -0.53
N ASP A 11 0.91 7.68 -1.36
CA ASP A 11 2.09 7.96 -2.17
C ASP A 11 2.11 7.24 -3.52
N ARG A 12 3.22 7.45 -4.24
CA ARG A 12 3.44 6.88 -5.56
C ARG A 12 3.85 5.41 -5.51
N ASP A 13 4.40 4.93 -4.41
CA ASP A 13 4.79 3.53 -4.27
C ASP A 13 3.55 2.64 -4.15
N MET A 14 2.56 3.08 -3.36
CA MET A 14 1.23 2.47 -3.29
C MET A 14 0.51 2.51 -4.63
N GLU A 15 0.54 3.65 -5.32
CA GLU A 15 -0.03 3.80 -6.67
C GLU A 15 0.55 2.76 -7.63
N GLN A 16 1.88 2.67 -7.72
CA GLN A 16 2.53 1.71 -8.63
C GLN A 16 2.26 0.27 -8.23
N THR A 17 2.25 -0.04 -6.94
CA THR A 17 1.91 -1.39 -6.42
C THR A 17 0.50 -1.80 -6.86
N LEU A 18 -0.49 -0.91 -6.69
CA LEU A 18 -1.86 -1.18 -7.09
C LEU A 18 -2.03 -1.26 -8.60
N LEU A 19 -1.34 -0.42 -9.38
CA LEU A 19 -1.31 -0.54 -10.84
C LEU A 19 -0.76 -1.91 -11.27
N GLY A 20 0.35 -2.36 -10.66
CA GLY A 20 0.93 -3.67 -10.91
C GLY A 20 -0.05 -4.81 -10.58
N LEU A 21 -0.71 -4.73 -9.43
CA LEU A 21 -1.69 -5.72 -8.96
C LEU A 21 -2.92 -5.78 -9.88
N LEU A 22 -3.56 -4.63 -10.12
CA LEU A 22 -4.83 -4.53 -10.87
C LEU A 22 -4.64 -4.75 -12.38
N SER A 23 -3.42 -4.63 -12.90
CA SER A 23 -3.09 -5.00 -14.29
C SER A 23 -3.13 -6.52 -14.54
N ARG A 24 -3.27 -7.35 -13.49
CA ARG A 24 -3.24 -8.82 -13.56
C ARG A 24 -4.54 -9.46 -13.04
N PRO A 25 -5.73 -9.12 -13.57
CA PRO A 25 -7.01 -9.59 -13.03
C PRO A 25 -7.14 -11.12 -12.99
N LYS A 26 -6.53 -11.82 -13.96
CA LYS A 26 -6.49 -13.29 -13.98
C LYS A 26 -5.73 -13.90 -12.78
N ALA A 27 -4.62 -13.29 -12.37
CA ALA A 27 -3.85 -13.76 -11.22
C ALA A 27 -4.61 -13.54 -9.90
N LEU A 28 -5.45 -12.51 -9.86
CA LEU A 28 -6.34 -12.19 -8.76
C LEU A 28 -7.67 -12.98 -8.79
N ALA A 29 -7.90 -13.79 -9.82
CA ALA A 29 -9.16 -14.50 -10.06
C ALA A 29 -10.40 -13.57 -10.09
N ILE A 30 -10.24 -12.35 -10.59
CA ILE A 30 -11.32 -11.38 -10.79
C ILE A 30 -11.53 -11.08 -12.28
N ARG A 31 -12.67 -10.47 -12.60
CA ARG A 31 -12.87 -9.82 -13.91
C ARG A 31 -11.99 -8.58 -14.04
N GLU A 32 -11.82 -8.10 -15.26
CA GLU A 32 -11.29 -6.77 -15.48
C GLU A 32 -12.22 -5.71 -14.85
N ILE A 33 -11.61 -4.71 -14.21
CA ILE A 33 -12.31 -3.61 -13.57
C ILE A 33 -11.79 -2.27 -14.10
N SER A 34 -12.68 -1.29 -14.20
CA SER A 34 -12.35 0.10 -14.50
C SER A 34 -12.05 0.85 -13.20
N PHE A 35 -10.87 1.45 -13.09
CA PHE A 35 -10.47 2.11 -11.86
C PHE A 35 -9.65 3.38 -12.09
N ASP A 36 -9.63 4.26 -11.09
CA ASP A 36 -8.71 5.39 -11.00
C ASP A 36 -8.04 5.41 -9.63
N ILE A 37 -6.78 5.82 -9.58
CA ILE A 37 -5.99 5.95 -8.35
C ILE A 37 -5.61 7.41 -8.18
N PHE A 38 -5.82 7.95 -6.98
CA PHE A 38 -5.44 9.30 -6.60
C PHE A 38 -4.45 9.24 -5.44
N ILE A 39 -3.39 10.05 -5.52
CA ILE A 39 -2.45 10.26 -4.42
C ILE A 39 -2.94 11.48 -3.64
N HIS A 40 -3.11 11.35 -2.33
CA HIS A 40 -3.47 12.49 -1.49
C HIS A 40 -2.27 13.44 -1.33
N PRO A 41 -2.42 14.76 -1.52
CA PRO A 41 -1.31 15.71 -1.44
C PRO A 41 -0.66 15.80 -0.05
N GLU A 42 -1.43 15.48 0.99
CA GLU A 42 -0.96 15.42 2.38
C GLU A 42 -0.60 14.00 2.84
N HIS A 43 -0.37 13.07 1.90
CA HIS A 43 0.09 11.70 2.18
C HIS A 43 -0.78 10.96 3.21
N ASP A 44 -0.19 10.09 4.05
CA ASP A 44 -0.91 9.27 5.03
C ASP A 44 -1.78 10.08 5.99
N PRO A 45 -1.32 11.21 6.58
CA PRO A 45 -2.18 12.06 7.39
C PRO A 45 -3.38 12.58 6.61
N GLY A 46 -3.19 12.94 5.34
CA GLY A 46 -4.24 13.41 4.47
C GLY A 46 -5.27 12.34 4.13
N VAL A 47 -4.82 11.13 3.75
CA VAL A 47 -5.72 9.99 3.54
C VAL A 47 -6.53 9.72 4.81
N PHE A 48 -5.87 9.70 5.97
CA PHE A 48 -6.54 9.43 7.23
C PHE A 48 -7.52 10.52 7.62
N LEU A 49 -7.14 11.80 7.58
CA LEU A 49 -7.96 12.90 8.11
C LEU A 49 -9.02 13.38 7.12
N GLN A 50 -8.68 13.44 5.83
CA GLN A 50 -9.49 14.08 4.79
C GLN A 50 -9.98 13.10 3.70
N GLY A 51 -9.53 11.84 3.72
CA GLY A 51 -9.87 10.86 2.68
C GLY A 51 -11.37 10.65 2.48
N ALA A 52 -12.16 10.67 3.56
CA ALA A 52 -13.62 10.59 3.47
C ALA A 52 -14.24 11.77 2.71
N ASP A 53 -13.79 13.00 3.00
CA ASP A 53 -14.27 14.21 2.31
C ASP A 53 -13.82 14.24 0.84
N PHE A 54 -12.60 13.79 0.55
CA PHE A 54 -12.07 13.66 -0.80
C PHE A 54 -12.94 12.69 -1.62
N LEU A 55 -13.11 11.46 -1.11
CA LEU A 55 -13.84 10.40 -1.80
C LEU A 55 -15.35 10.66 -1.90
N ARG A 56 -15.94 11.43 -0.97
CA ARG A 56 -17.34 11.87 -1.06
C ARG A 56 -17.64 12.53 -2.41
N SER A 57 -16.75 13.39 -2.90
CA SER A 57 -16.94 14.10 -4.17
C SER A 57 -16.99 13.18 -5.40
N LEU A 58 -16.55 11.93 -5.24
CA LEU A 58 -16.47 10.92 -6.29
C LEU A 58 -17.56 9.84 -6.16
N ALA A 59 -18.42 9.89 -5.13
CA ALA A 59 -19.42 8.86 -4.83
C ALA A 59 -20.40 8.58 -5.99
N ASP A 60 -20.70 9.61 -6.78
CA ASP A 60 -21.60 9.50 -7.94
C ASP A 60 -20.90 9.03 -9.22
N GLN A 61 -19.57 8.89 -9.21
CA GLN A 61 -18.78 8.54 -10.38
C GLN A 61 -18.29 7.08 -10.36
N TYR A 62 -18.22 6.44 -9.19
CA TYR A 62 -17.72 5.07 -9.03
C TYR A 62 -18.65 4.17 -8.21
N CYS A 63 -18.57 2.87 -8.47
CA CYS A 63 -19.33 1.84 -7.76
C CYS A 63 -18.75 1.57 -6.37
N PHE A 64 -17.43 1.52 -6.22
CA PHE A 64 -16.72 1.23 -4.98
C PHE A 64 -15.58 2.22 -4.70
N ALA A 65 -15.19 2.35 -3.44
CA ALA A 65 -14.04 3.11 -2.99
C ALA A 65 -13.06 2.26 -2.15
N LEU A 66 -11.77 2.53 -2.28
CA LEU A 66 -10.72 1.97 -1.43
C LEU A 66 -9.82 3.11 -0.94
N ALA A 67 -9.50 3.14 0.35
CA ALA A 67 -8.47 4.01 0.90
C ALA A 67 -7.31 3.17 1.45
N MET A 68 -6.09 3.55 1.13
CA MET A 68 -4.85 2.89 1.56
C MET A 68 -3.86 3.90 2.14
N LEU A 69 -3.29 3.56 3.28
CA LEU A 69 -2.27 4.35 3.97
C LEU A 69 -1.39 3.45 4.85
N ASP A 70 -0.20 3.93 5.18
CA ASP A 70 0.67 3.33 6.19
C ASP A 70 0.27 3.83 7.58
N ARG A 71 0.38 2.94 8.58
CA ARG A 71 0.19 3.33 9.98
C ARG A 71 1.33 4.21 10.46
N GLU A 72 2.57 3.91 10.08
CA GLU A 72 3.71 4.78 10.38
C GLU A 72 3.64 6.05 9.52
N GLY A 73 3.66 7.23 10.15
CA GLY A 73 3.63 8.51 9.43
C GLY A 73 2.24 9.12 9.25
N CYS A 74 1.16 8.39 9.59
CA CYS A 74 -0.21 8.93 9.52
C CYS A 74 -0.55 9.93 10.65
N GLY A 75 0.31 10.07 11.65
CA GLY A 75 0.09 10.95 12.81
C GLY A 75 -0.84 10.35 13.88
N GLN A 76 -1.19 9.06 13.75
CA GLN A 76 -2.04 8.32 14.68
C GLN A 76 -1.39 7.01 15.14
N GLU A 77 -0.07 6.97 15.22
CA GLU A 77 0.72 5.75 15.47
C GLU A 77 0.42 5.09 16.82
N ARG A 78 -0.21 5.81 17.76
CA ARG A 78 -0.65 5.24 19.05
C ARG A 78 -1.85 4.32 18.94
N ARG A 79 -2.60 4.41 17.84
CA ARG A 79 -3.78 3.59 17.55
C ARG A 79 -3.37 2.32 16.83
N SER A 80 -4.17 1.28 16.97
CA SER A 80 -3.98 0.04 16.21
C SER A 80 -4.42 0.24 14.75
N PRO A 81 -3.89 -0.57 13.80
CA PRO A 81 -4.37 -0.54 12.41
C PRO A 81 -5.88 -0.72 12.32
N GLU A 82 -6.45 -1.64 13.10
CA GLU A 82 -7.87 -1.93 13.12
C GLU A 82 -8.70 -0.73 13.62
N GLU A 83 -8.20 0.01 14.62
CA GLU A 83 -8.85 1.23 15.09
C GLU A 83 -8.86 2.32 14.02
N LEU A 84 -7.81 2.41 13.20
CA LEU A 84 -7.71 3.39 12.11
C LEU A 84 -8.58 3.00 10.93
N GLU A 85 -8.59 1.72 10.54
CA GLU A 85 -9.45 1.17 9.50
C GLU A 85 -10.91 1.41 9.82
N ASN A 86 -11.36 1.02 11.02
CA ASN A 86 -12.76 1.15 11.42
C ASN A 86 -13.23 2.62 11.46
N ASP A 87 -12.38 3.54 11.91
CA ASP A 87 -12.70 4.96 11.98
C ASP A 87 -12.86 5.56 10.57
N LEU A 88 -11.86 5.36 9.70
CA LEU A 88 -11.92 5.87 8.33
C LEU A 88 -13.04 5.19 7.52
N GLN A 89 -13.29 3.90 7.74
CA GLN A 89 -14.39 3.16 7.11
C GLN A 89 -15.75 3.76 7.51
N ALA A 90 -16.01 3.95 8.81
CA ALA A 90 -17.27 4.52 9.29
C ALA A 90 -17.53 5.93 8.72
N ARG A 91 -16.46 6.72 8.58
CA ARG A 91 -16.52 8.04 7.94
C ARG A 91 -16.80 7.96 6.44
N LEU A 92 -16.22 7.00 5.72
CA LEU A 92 -16.51 6.77 4.30
C LEU A 92 -17.97 6.33 4.09
N GLU A 93 -18.47 5.43 4.94
CA GLU A 93 -19.86 4.98 4.91
C GLU A 93 -20.82 6.16 5.10
N SER A 94 -20.56 6.98 6.11
CA SER A 94 -21.31 8.22 6.38
C SER A 94 -21.17 9.28 5.26
N ALA A 95 -20.12 9.19 4.44
CA ALA A 95 -19.84 10.07 3.32
C ALA A 95 -20.43 9.58 1.98
N GLY A 96 -21.33 8.59 2.01
CA GLY A 96 -22.04 8.10 0.82
C GLY A 96 -21.47 6.80 0.22
N TRP A 97 -20.58 6.12 0.94
CA TRP A 97 -20.01 4.83 0.53
C TRP A 97 -20.50 3.64 1.36
N GLU A 98 -21.65 3.77 2.02
CA GLU A 98 -22.27 2.69 2.81
C GLU A 98 -22.35 1.36 2.02
N GLY A 99 -21.70 0.31 2.55
CA GLY A 99 -21.64 -1.02 1.91
C GLY A 99 -20.82 -1.10 0.62
N ARG A 100 -20.08 -0.04 0.24
CA ARG A 100 -19.32 0.07 -1.01
C ARG A 100 -17.94 0.74 -0.82
N CYS A 101 -17.37 0.68 0.39
CA CYS A 101 -15.99 1.08 0.63
C CYS A 101 -15.21 0.05 1.43
N ALA A 102 -13.88 0.12 1.33
CA ALA A 102 -12.93 -0.57 2.18
C ALA A 102 -11.78 0.38 2.54
N VAL A 103 -11.17 0.16 3.70
CA VAL A 103 -9.94 0.82 4.15
C VAL A 103 -8.91 -0.25 4.45
N VAL A 104 -7.66 -0.01 4.02
CA VAL A 104 -6.52 -0.88 4.33
C VAL A 104 -5.44 -0.02 4.97
N VAL A 105 -5.10 -0.31 6.23
CA VAL A 105 -3.99 0.32 6.95
C VAL A 105 -2.83 -0.67 7.00
N LEU A 106 -1.75 -0.31 6.31
CA LEU A 106 -0.56 -1.14 6.28
C LEU A 106 0.22 -0.99 7.58
N ASN A 107 0.66 -2.13 8.13
CA ASN A 107 1.42 -2.17 9.38
C ASN A 107 2.54 -3.22 9.25
N PRO A 108 3.82 -2.80 9.29
CA PRO A 108 4.26 -1.41 9.50
C PRO A 108 3.98 -0.49 8.30
N GLU A 109 4.35 -0.91 7.09
CA GLU A 109 4.32 -0.11 5.84
C GLU A 109 4.20 -1.04 4.61
N LEU A 110 4.04 -0.47 3.42
CA LEU A 110 3.92 -1.18 2.14
C LEU A 110 5.06 -2.18 1.84
N GLU A 111 6.30 -1.88 2.22
CA GLU A 111 7.47 -2.74 1.97
C GLU A 111 7.33 -4.13 2.58
N ALA A 112 6.45 -4.33 3.57
CA ALA A 112 6.15 -5.66 4.10
C ALA A 112 5.66 -6.64 3.00
N TRP A 113 5.02 -6.12 1.94
CA TRP A 113 4.55 -6.89 0.80
C TRP A 113 5.70 -7.30 -0.14
N VAL A 114 6.74 -6.48 -0.24
CA VAL A 114 7.95 -6.76 -1.04
C VAL A 114 8.62 -8.04 -0.56
N PHE A 115 8.76 -8.24 0.75
CA PHE A 115 9.39 -9.43 1.34
C PHE A 115 8.48 -10.67 1.34
N SER A 116 7.83 -10.96 0.21
CA SER A 116 7.14 -12.23 -0.07
C SER A 116 8.14 -13.32 -0.48
N SER A 117 7.67 -14.56 -0.66
CA SER A 117 8.52 -15.70 -1.07
C SER A 117 8.99 -15.64 -2.55
N SER A 118 8.87 -14.48 -3.20
CA SER A 118 9.24 -14.30 -4.61
C SER A 118 10.76 -14.12 -4.77
N THR A 119 11.36 -14.91 -5.66
CA THR A 119 12.78 -14.80 -6.02
C THR A 119 13.09 -13.52 -6.80
N HIS A 120 12.10 -12.94 -7.48
CA HIS A 120 12.24 -11.69 -8.24
C HIS A 120 12.61 -10.50 -7.36
N VAL A 121 12.32 -10.57 -6.05
CA VAL A 121 12.63 -9.50 -5.10
C VAL A 121 14.13 -9.24 -5.05
N ALA A 122 14.96 -10.29 -4.99
CA ALA A 122 16.41 -10.15 -4.97
C ALA A 122 16.96 -9.52 -6.26
N GLU A 123 16.32 -9.77 -7.41
CA GLU A 123 16.69 -9.12 -8.68
C GLU A 123 16.48 -7.61 -8.60
N VAL A 124 15.34 -7.17 -8.05
CA VAL A 124 14.95 -5.76 -8.02
C VAL A 124 15.69 -4.97 -6.95
N ILE A 125 15.72 -5.45 -5.70
CA ILE A 125 16.23 -4.66 -4.56
C ILE A 125 17.67 -5.01 -4.18
N ALA A 126 18.23 -6.11 -4.71
CA ALA A 126 19.61 -6.52 -4.49
C ALA A 126 20.40 -6.69 -5.81
N SER A 127 19.86 -6.25 -6.96
CA SER A 127 20.50 -6.37 -8.28
C SER A 127 20.91 -7.81 -8.61
N GLY A 128 20.13 -8.80 -8.17
CA GLY A 128 20.38 -10.22 -8.38
C GLY A 128 21.37 -10.86 -7.39
N ASP A 129 21.88 -10.12 -6.41
CA ASP A 129 22.74 -10.67 -5.37
C ASP A 129 21.90 -11.38 -4.29
N THR A 130 21.63 -12.66 -4.54
CA THR A 130 20.85 -13.52 -3.66
C THR A 130 21.56 -13.76 -2.32
N GLU A 131 22.89 -13.84 -2.30
CA GLU A 131 23.65 -14.07 -1.07
C GLU A 131 23.54 -12.87 -0.12
N LEU A 132 23.68 -11.64 -0.64
CA LEU A 132 23.45 -10.42 0.14
C LEU A 132 22.02 -10.37 0.66
N TYR A 133 21.05 -10.63 -0.22
CA TYR A 133 19.63 -10.60 0.13
C TYR A 133 19.32 -11.58 1.28
N GLU A 134 19.70 -12.84 1.12
CA GLU A 134 19.48 -13.89 2.13
C GLU A 134 20.19 -13.57 3.44
N ARG A 135 21.44 -13.10 3.39
CA ARG A 135 22.21 -12.71 4.59
C ARG A 135 21.52 -11.57 5.36
N LYS A 136 21.03 -10.54 4.67
CA LYS A 136 20.35 -9.42 5.34
C LYS A 136 18.97 -9.80 5.85
N VAL A 137 18.17 -10.51 5.05
CA VAL A 137 16.83 -10.96 5.46
C VAL A 137 16.89 -11.92 6.65
N SER A 138 17.87 -12.83 6.69
CA SER A 138 18.05 -13.77 7.82
C SER A 138 18.55 -13.09 9.09
N ALA A 139 19.36 -12.03 8.97
CA ALA A 139 19.85 -11.25 10.11
C ALA A 139 18.81 -10.25 10.67
N THR A 140 17.69 -10.03 9.98
CA THR A 140 16.68 -9.04 10.38
C THR A 140 15.64 -9.66 11.31
N PRO A 141 15.29 -8.99 12.43
CA PRO A 141 14.16 -9.39 13.28
C PRO A 141 12.86 -9.51 12.48
N LYS A 142 12.05 -10.51 12.81
CA LYS A 142 10.80 -10.82 12.10
C LYS A 142 9.61 -10.71 13.04
N ASN A 143 8.52 -10.17 12.51
CA ASN A 143 7.23 -10.15 13.20
C ASN A 143 6.61 -11.56 13.25
N SER A 144 5.44 -11.67 13.89
CA SER A 144 4.70 -12.93 14.05
C SER A 144 4.31 -13.61 12.72
N LEU A 145 4.30 -12.87 11.61
CA LEU A 145 4.01 -13.37 10.27
C LEU A 145 5.28 -13.80 9.50
N GLY A 146 6.44 -13.78 10.15
CA GLY A 146 7.73 -14.12 9.53
C GLY A 146 8.26 -13.06 8.56
N LYS A 147 7.65 -11.87 8.54
CA LYS A 147 8.08 -10.71 7.75
C LYS A 147 9.04 -9.84 8.56
N PRO A 148 9.96 -9.09 7.91
CA PRO A 148 10.81 -8.14 8.63
C PRO A 148 9.99 -7.17 9.49
N GLU A 149 10.42 -6.92 10.73
CA GLU A 149 9.75 -5.94 11.62
C GLU A 149 9.85 -4.50 11.09
N ARG A 150 10.96 -4.20 10.39
CA ARG A 150 11.33 -2.89 9.85
C ARG A 150 11.64 -3.05 8.34
N PRO A 151 10.61 -3.30 7.50
CA PRO A 151 10.81 -3.72 6.12
C PRO A 151 11.37 -2.61 5.24
N LYS A 152 10.96 -1.36 5.46
CA LYS A 152 11.48 -0.21 4.72
C LYS A 152 12.96 0.02 4.96
N GLU A 153 13.41 0.00 6.22
CA GLU A 153 14.84 0.14 6.50
C GLU A 153 15.66 -1.02 5.93
N LEU A 154 15.11 -2.25 5.98
CA LEU A 154 15.77 -3.40 5.36
C LEU A 154 15.93 -3.18 3.85
N MET A 155 14.85 -2.79 3.16
CA MET A 155 14.85 -2.51 1.73
C MET A 155 15.82 -1.37 1.39
N GLU A 156 15.76 -0.24 2.10
CA GLU A 156 16.67 0.89 1.91
C GLU A 156 18.14 0.50 2.13
N SER A 157 18.41 -0.36 3.11
CA SER A 157 19.77 -0.86 3.35
C SER A 157 20.29 -1.71 2.19
N LEU A 158 19.43 -2.51 1.54
CA LEU A 158 19.77 -3.32 0.37
C LEU A 158 20.05 -2.43 -0.84
N LEU A 159 19.14 -1.47 -1.11
CA LEU A 159 19.27 -0.51 -2.18
C LEU A 159 20.54 0.34 -2.04
N ARG A 160 20.82 0.84 -0.83
CA ARG A 160 22.03 1.64 -0.54
C ARG A 160 23.31 0.88 -0.79
N GLU A 161 23.38 -0.40 -0.38
CA GLU A 161 24.57 -1.22 -0.57
C GLU A 161 24.81 -1.55 -2.05
N LYS A 162 23.74 -1.73 -2.82
CA LYS A 162 23.80 -1.93 -4.26
C LYS A 162 23.82 -0.64 -5.08
N ARG A 163 23.75 0.53 -4.43
CA ARG A 163 23.66 1.85 -5.06
C ARG A 163 22.49 1.96 -6.05
N ILE A 164 21.40 1.26 -5.76
CA ILE A 164 20.15 1.35 -6.51
C ILE A 164 19.39 2.57 -5.96
N PRO A 165 18.97 3.52 -6.81
CA PRO A 165 18.19 4.67 -6.34
C PRO A 165 16.83 4.22 -5.84
N ARG A 166 16.37 4.78 -4.71
CA ARG A 166 15.00 4.59 -4.23
C ARG A 166 14.04 5.30 -5.19
N SER A 167 13.09 4.55 -5.75
CA SER A 167 12.14 5.04 -6.75
C SER A 167 10.85 4.20 -6.73
N SER A 168 9.71 4.82 -7.03
CA SER A 168 8.43 4.12 -7.14
C SER A 168 8.37 3.13 -8.30
N SER A 169 9.29 3.25 -9.26
CA SER A 169 9.43 2.27 -10.35
C SER A 169 9.80 0.87 -9.87
N LEU A 170 10.31 0.72 -8.63
CA LEU A 170 10.66 -0.58 -8.05
C LEU A 170 9.42 -1.46 -7.74
N TYR A 171 8.21 -0.87 -7.74
CA TYR A 171 6.96 -1.55 -7.38
C TYR A 171 6.12 -2.00 -8.59
N ARG A 172 6.65 -1.87 -9.81
CA ARG A 172 5.96 -2.26 -11.05
C ARG A 172 6.07 -3.76 -11.36
#